data_AF-A0A453NLJ9-F1
#
_entry.id   AF-A0A453NLJ9-F1
#
_cell.length_a   1.000
_cell.length_b   1.000
_cell.length_c   1.000
_cell.angle_alpha   90.00
_cell.angle_beta   90.00
_cell.angle_gamma   90.00
#
_symmetry.space_group_name_H-M   'P 1'
#
loop_
_entity.id
_entity.type
_entity.pdbx_description
1 polymer ?
#
loop_
_entity_poly.entity_id
_entity_poly.type
_entity_poly.pdbx_seq_one_letter_code
_entity_poly.pdbx_strand_id
1 'polypeptide(L)' 'QPAPAADVYVPTPVPSLPSSVDAVAAGHYHSLAVSSAGEVWAWGRNEEGQLGRGLQAPR' A
#
# COMPACT_ATOMS: atom_id res chain seq x y z
N GLN A 1 -9.48 -30.01 23.96
CA GLN A 1 -8.98 -28.64 23.73
C GLN A 1 -9.74 -28.08 22.53
N PRO A 2 -10.46 -26.95 22.63
CA PRO A 2 -11.11 -26.37 21.45
C PRO A 2 -10.03 -25.89 20.46
N ALA A 3 -10.28 -26.08 19.17
CA ALA A 3 -9.37 -25.65 18.10
C ALA A 3 -9.16 -24.12 18.14
N PRO A 4 -7.98 -23.60 17.75
CA PRO A 4 -7.78 -22.15 17.63
C PRO A 4 -8.82 -21.58 16.64
N ALA A 5 -9.44 -20.47 17.01
CA ALA A 5 -10.34 -19.74 16.12
C ALA A 5 -9.59 -19.42 14.82
N ALA A 6 -10.20 -19.73 13.67
CA ALA A 6 -9.64 -19.40 12.37
C ALA A 6 -9.26 -17.92 12.31
N ASP A 7 -8.09 -17.59 11.76
CA ASP A 7 -7.64 -16.21 11.61
C ASP A 7 -8.70 -15.41 10.83
N VAL A 8 -9.42 -14.55 11.54
CA VAL A 8 -10.44 -13.68 10.94
C VAL A 8 -9.72 -12.49 10.34
N TYR A 9 -9.52 -12.49 9.03
CA TYR A 9 -8.97 -11.34 8.31
C TYR A 9 -9.99 -10.19 8.30
N VAL A 10 -9.77 -9.21 9.17
CA VAL A 10 -10.57 -7.99 9.24
C VAL A 10 -9.89 -6.85 8.47
N PRO A 11 -10.66 -5.98 7.80
CA PRO A 11 -10.11 -4.77 7.20
C PRO A 11 -9.33 -3.96 8.25
N THR A 12 -8.06 -3.69 7.97
CA THR A 12 -7.19 -2.92 8.85
C THR A 12 -6.88 -1.58 8.20
N PRO A 13 -7.13 -0.44 8.88
CA PRO A 13 -6.78 0.86 8.34
C PRO A 13 -5.26 1.01 8.22
N VAL A 14 -4.80 1.71 7.18
CA VAL A 14 -3.37 2.02 6.98
C VAL A 14 -3.08 3.38 7.63
N PRO A 15 -2.42 3.44 8.81
CA PRO A 15 -2.36 4.67 9.60
C PRO A 15 -1.53 5.78 8.97
N SER A 16 -0.66 5.44 8.01
CA SER A 16 0.19 6.41 7.30
C SER A 16 -0.50 7.08 6.11
N LEU A 17 -1.70 6.62 5.71
CA LEU A 17 -2.44 7.27 4.64
C LEU A 17 -3.19 8.50 5.17
N PRO A 18 -3.37 9.54 4.33
CA PRO A 18 -4.19 10.69 4.68
C PRO A 18 -5.64 10.25 4.93
N SER A 19 -6.36 11.04 5.72
CA SER A 19 -7.76 10.76 6.08
C SER A 19 -8.72 10.78 4.88
N SER A 20 -8.32 11.43 3.78
CA SER A 20 -9.13 11.55 2.55
C SER A 20 -8.36 10.95 1.37
N VAL A 21 -8.82 9.79 0.91
CA VAL A 21 -8.30 9.05 -0.24
C VAL A 21 -9.41 8.91 -1.26
N ASP A 22 -9.16 9.40 -2.47
CA ASP A 22 -10.17 9.42 -3.55
C ASP A 22 -10.14 8.14 -4.38
N ALA A 23 -8.96 7.55 -4.57
CA ALA A 23 -8.80 6.30 -5.31
C ALA A 23 -7.64 5.45 -4.81
N VAL A 24 -7.77 4.14 -5.04
CA VAL A 24 -6.76 3.12 -4.71
C VAL A 24 -6.55 2.18 -5.89
N ALA A 25 -5.34 1.65 -6.02
CA ALA A 25 -5.01 0.59 -6.97
C ALA A 25 -4.07 -0.43 -6.31
N ALA A 26 -4.24 -1.70 -6.68
CA ALA A 26 -3.40 -2.79 -6.22
C ALA A 26 -2.76 -3.49 -7.43
N GLY A 27 -1.43 -3.63 -7.38
CA GLY A 27 -0.69 -4.54 -8.26
C GLY A 27 -0.45 -5.89 -7.58
N HIS A 28 0.36 -6.74 -8.21
CA HIS A 28 0.70 -8.06 -7.66
C HIS A 28 1.34 -7.99 -6.26
N TYR A 29 2.24 -7.04 -6.05
CA TYR A 29 3.03 -6.91 -4.81
C TYR A 29 3.23 -5.46 -4.36
N HIS A 30 2.46 -4.52 -4.91
CA HIS A 30 2.51 -3.10 -4.54
C HIS A 30 1.11 -2.50 -4.54
N SER A 31 0.95 -1.37 -3.88
CA SER A 31 -0.31 -0.65 -3.81
C SER A 31 -0.08 0.84 -3.92
N LEU A 32 -1.11 1.53 -4.42
CA LEU A 32 -1.14 2.96 -4.66
C LEU A 32 -2.42 3.55 -4.06
N ALA A 33 -2.31 4.76 -3.52
CA ALA A 33 -3.45 5.57 -3.11
C ALA A 33 -3.22 7.02 -3.54
N VAL A 34 -4.30 7.71 -3.95
CA VAL A 34 -4.28 9.15 -4.23
C VAL A 34 -5.16 9.87 -3.22
N SER A 35 -4.58 10.88 -2.56
CA SER A 35 -5.31 11.72 -1.61
C SER A 35 -6.16 12.75 -2.34
N SER A 36 -7.18 13.29 -1.67
CA SER A 36 -7.98 14.39 -2.22
C SER A 36 -7.17 15.68 -2.41
N ALA A 37 -5.97 15.77 -1.81
CA ALA A 37 -5.02 16.85 -2.04
C ALA A 37 -4.12 16.62 -3.28
N GLY A 38 -4.28 15.48 -3.97
CA GLY A 38 -3.48 15.12 -5.14
C GLY A 38 -2.14 14.45 -4.82
N GLU A 39 -1.90 14.06 -3.56
CA GLU A 39 -0.68 13.35 -3.17
C GLU A 39 -0.79 11.87 -3.49
N VAL A 40 0.28 11.29 -4.03
CA VAL A 40 0.35 9.86 -4.35
C VAL A 40 1.19 9.12 -3.32
N TRP A 41 0.62 8.07 -2.75
CA TRP A 41 1.26 7.18 -1.81
C TRP A 41 1.47 5.83 -2.47
N ALA A 42 2.67 5.27 -2.31
CA ALA A 42 3.03 3.97 -2.87
C ALA A 42 3.77 3.13 -1.83
N TRP A 43 3.38 1.87 -1.66
CA TRP A 43 4.06 0.92 -0.77
C TRP A 43 4.09 -0.51 -1.35
N GLY A 44 4.98 -1.34 -0.79
CA GLY A 44 5.21 -2.72 -1.23
C GLY A 44 6.51 -2.89 -2.01
N ARG A 45 6.54 -3.90 -2.90
CA ARG A 45 7.70 -4.27 -3.73
C ARG A 45 8.07 -3.13 -4.69
N ASN A 46 9.37 -2.86 -4.82
CA ASN A 46 9.90 -1.78 -5.65
C ASN A 46 11.05 -2.21 -6.59
N GLU A 47 11.20 -3.51 -6.85
CA GLU A 47 12.33 -4.02 -7.65
C GLU A 47 12.33 -3.51 -9.09
N GLU A 48 11.16 -3.16 -9.64
CA GLU A 48 11.02 -2.61 -10.99
C GLU A 48 10.70 -1.10 -10.96
N GLY A 49 10.89 -0.44 -9.82
CA GLY A 49 10.59 0.99 -9.68
C GLY A 49 9.10 1.33 -9.55
N GLN A 50 8.25 0.37 -9.15
CA GLN A 50 6.79 0.54 -9.04
C GLN A 50 6.38 1.70 -8.12
N LEU A 51 7.22 2.09 -7.16
CA LEU A 51 6.91 3.18 -6.22
C LEU A 51 7.21 4.58 -6.79
N GLY A 52 7.76 4.70 -7.99
CA GLY A 52 7.92 5.99 -8.69
C GLY A 52 8.92 6.98 -8.06
N ARG A 53 9.54 6.66 -6.92
CA ARG A 53 10.44 7.54 -6.15
C ARG A 53 11.87 7.69 -6.71
N GLY A 54 12.11 7.31 -7.97
CA GLY A 54 13.39 7.45 -8.66
C GLY A 54 14.59 6.87 -7.89
N LEU A 55 14.82 5.56 -7.94
CA LEU A 55 16.08 4.95 -7.51
C LEU A 55 16.45 3.80 -8.45
N GLN A 56 17.15 4.10 -9.53
CA GLN A 56 18.23 3.20 -9.95
C GLN A 56 19.44 3.62 -9.09
N ALA A 57 20.14 2.66 -8.49
CA ALA A 57 21.40 2.90 -7.78
C ALA A 57 22.30 3.85 -8.61
N PRO A 58 23.15 4.69 -7.99
CA PRO A 58 24.09 5.50 -8.76
C PRO A 58 24.87 4.59 -9.70
N ARG A 59 24.91 4.94 -10.99
CA ARG A 59 25.82 4.31 -11.96
C ARG A 59 27.26 4.66 -11.61
#